data_AF-A0A6A3HB97-F1
#
_entry.id   AF-A0A6A3HB97-F1
#
_cell.length_a   1.000
_cell.length_b   1.000
_cell.length_c   1.000
_cell.angle_alpha   90.00
_cell.angle_beta   90.00
_cell.angle_gamma   90.00
#
_symmetry.space_group_name_H-M   'P 1'
#
loop_
_entity.id
_entity.type
_entity.pdbx_description
1 polymer ?
#
loop_
_entity_poly.entity_id
_entity_poly.type
_entity_poly.pdbx_seq_one_letter_code
_entity_poly.pdbx_strand_id
1 'polypeptide(L)'
;MLGKIDGPVCDLVRYKAVACDDHHFIDSGRLHWVEVPATLDEMLAEANTTVEAVINLHVPDEVLVERISGRRVHSASGRSYHV
;
A
#
# COMPACT_ATOMS: atom_id res chain seq x y z
N MET A 1 13.09 -4.94 -22.91
CA MET A 1 12.35 -6.20 -22.73
C MET A 1 11.64 -6.12 -21.39
N LEU A 2 10.53 -5.36 -21.33
CA LEU A 2 9.68 -5.31 -20.14
C LEU A 2 8.84 -6.59 -20.18
N GLY A 3 9.18 -7.54 -19.32
CA GLY A 3 8.41 -8.77 -19.17
C GLY A 3 6.97 -8.41 -18.84
N LYS A 4 6.03 -9.02 -19.57
CA LYS A 4 4.62 -8.97 -19.24
C LYS A 4 4.45 -9.52 -17.82
N ILE A 5 3.73 -8.79 -16.99
CA ILE A 5 3.26 -9.27 -15.70
C ILE A 5 1.94 -9.99 -16.01
N ASP A 6 2.02 -11.28 -16.34
CA ASP A 6 0.88 -12.11 -16.73
C ASP A 6 0.21 -12.75 -15.48
N GLY A 7 -0.25 -11.91 -14.55
CA GLY A 7 -1.01 -12.32 -13.35
C GLY A 7 -1.21 -11.17 -12.36
N PRO A 8 -2.25 -11.22 -11.49
CA PRO A 8 -2.36 -10.25 -10.41
C PRO A 8 -1.11 -10.37 -9.52
N VAL A 9 -0.37 -9.27 -9.34
CA VAL A 9 0.79 -9.22 -8.46
C VAL A 9 0.28 -9.22 -7.03
N CYS A 10 -0.05 -10.41 -6.56
CA CYS A 10 -0.47 -10.72 -5.20
C CYS A 10 0.66 -11.44 -4.46
N ASP A 11 1.90 -11.11 -4.79
CA ASP A 11 3.03 -11.36 -3.90
C ASP A 11 2.72 -10.60 -2.61
N LEU A 12 2.29 -11.36 -1.61
CA LEU A 12 2.02 -10.90 -0.27
C LEU A 12 3.02 -9.81 0.10
N VAL A 13 2.48 -8.66 0.46
CA VAL A 13 3.14 -7.50 1.07
C VAL A 13 3.73 -7.89 2.45
N ARG A 14 4.13 -9.15 2.67
CA ARG A 14 4.99 -9.61 3.78
C ARG A 14 6.25 -8.77 3.87
N TYR A 15 6.73 -8.23 2.74
CA TYR A 15 7.96 -7.42 2.71
C TYR A 15 7.76 -5.95 3.13
N LYS A 16 6.52 -5.43 3.17
CA LYS A 16 6.25 -4.00 3.44
C LYS A 16 5.27 -3.73 4.57
N ALA A 17 4.69 -4.77 5.15
CA ALA A 17 3.98 -4.66 6.42
C ALA A 17 5.00 -4.24 7.49
N VAL A 18 4.99 -2.97 7.86
CA VAL A 18 5.75 -2.49 9.01
C VAL A 18 4.99 -2.95 10.24
N ALA A 19 5.61 -3.83 11.03
CA ALA A 19 5.08 -4.17 12.35
C ALA A 19 5.04 -2.89 13.20
N CYS A 20 3.85 -2.49 13.64
CA CYS A 20 3.74 -1.41 14.61
C CYS A 20 3.93 -1.93 16.05
N ASP A 21 3.55 -3.18 16.31
CA ASP A 21 3.80 -3.98 17.51
C ASP A 21 3.81 -5.49 17.13
N ASP A 22 4.06 -6.39 18.08
CA ASP A 22 4.09 -7.86 17.85
C ASP A 22 2.78 -8.46 17.27
N HIS A 23 1.70 -7.67 17.25
CA HIS A 23 0.35 -8.12 16.90
C HIS A 23 -0.31 -7.39 15.73
N HIS A 24 0.24 -6.26 15.27
CA HIS A 24 -0.45 -5.40 14.30
C HIS A 24 0.45 -5.00 13.13
N PHE A 25 -0.15 -4.97 11.94
CA PHE A 25 0.52 -4.66 10.67
C PHE A 25 -0.25 -3.58 9.90
N ILE A 26 0.48 -2.66 9.27
CA ILE A 26 -0.10 -1.65 8.38
C ILE A 26 0.24 -1.99 6.93
N ASP A 27 -0.78 -2.29 6.12
CA ASP A 27 -0.64 -2.35 4.67
C ASP A 27 -0.83 -0.96 4.06
N SER A 28 0.26 -0.38 3.57
CA SER A 28 0.25 0.92 2.89
C SER A 28 -0.06 0.77 1.40
N GLY A 29 -1.27 0.29 1.13
CA GLY A 29 -2.01 0.51 -0.12
C GLY A 29 -1.29 0.18 -1.42
N ARG A 30 -1.37 -1.08 -1.85
CA ARG A 30 -1.41 -1.42 -3.28
C ARG A 30 -2.70 -2.15 -3.60
N LEU A 31 -3.77 -1.38 -3.83
CA LEU A 31 -5.03 -1.88 -4.39
C LEU A 31 -5.35 -1.04 -5.63
N HIS A 32 -5.03 -1.58 -6.80
CA HIS A 32 -5.64 -1.12 -8.04
C HIS A 32 -6.43 -2.32 -8.58
N TRP A 33 -7.64 -2.08 -9.10
CA TRP A 33 -8.57 -3.04 -9.72
C TRP A 33 -9.58 -3.75 -8.79
N VAL A 34 -10.79 -3.98 -9.31
CA VAL A 34 -11.93 -4.66 -8.66
C VAL A 34 -11.69 -6.17 -8.47
N GLU A 35 -10.67 -6.72 -9.11
CA GLU A 35 -10.29 -8.15 -9.02
C GLU A 35 -9.38 -8.44 -7.82
N VAL A 36 -8.72 -7.42 -7.25
CA VAL A 36 -7.80 -7.56 -6.09
C VAL A 36 -8.49 -7.87 -4.75
N PRO A 37 -9.70 -7.35 -4.44
CA PRO A 37 -10.39 -7.69 -3.20
C PRO A 37 -10.57 -9.19 -2.99
N ALA A 38 -10.94 -9.94 -4.04
CA ALA A 38 -11.11 -11.39 -3.95
C ALA A 38 -9.78 -12.10 -3.60
N THR A 39 -8.67 -11.66 -4.18
CA THR A 39 -7.36 -12.23 -3.89
C THR A 39 -6.85 -11.84 -2.50
N LEU A 40 -7.17 -10.64 -2.02
CA LEU A 40 -6.81 -10.23 -0.65
C LEU A 40 -7.55 -11.07 0.39
N ASP A 41 -8.84 -11.35 0.20
CA ASP A 41 -9.62 -12.19 1.10
C ASP A 41 -9.07 -13.62 1.20
N GLU A 42 -8.68 -14.21 0.07
CA GLU A 42 -8.00 -15.52 0.02
C GLU A 42 -6.68 -15.50 0.81
N MET A 43 -5.86 -14.45 0.64
CA MET A 43 -4.57 -14.31 1.32
C MET A 43 -4.72 -14.12 2.84
N LEU A 44 -5.72 -13.35 3.27
CA LEU A 44 -6.03 -13.16 4.69
C LEU A 44 -6.51 -14.47 5.32
N ALA A 45 -7.33 -15.25 4.60
CA ALA A 45 -7.79 -16.56 5.04
C ALA A 45 -6.63 -17.57 5.17
N GLU A 46 -5.72 -17.64 4.19
CA GLU A 46 -4.52 -18.48 4.27
C GLU A 46 -3.60 -18.10 5.43
N ALA A 47 -3.48 -16.80 5.72
CA ALA A 47 -2.68 -16.27 6.82
C ALA A 47 -3.40 -16.35 8.18
N ASN A 48 -4.65 -16.84 8.23
CA ASN A 48 -5.50 -16.87 9.42
C ASN A 48 -5.54 -15.50 10.14
N THR A 49 -5.67 -14.43 9.37
CA THR A 49 -5.69 -13.05 9.85
C THR A 49 -6.86 -12.29 9.23
N THR A 50 -7.21 -11.14 9.79
CA THR A 50 -8.37 -10.35 9.37
C THR A 50 -8.04 -8.86 9.37
N VAL A 51 -8.72 -8.09 8.52
CA VAL A 51 -8.62 -6.62 8.56
C VAL A 51 -9.41 -6.09 9.75
N GLU A 52 -8.72 -5.46 10.70
CA GLU A 52 -9.33 -4.91 11.92
C GLU A 52 -9.84 -3.47 11.71
N ALA A 53 -9.16 -2.70 10.87
CA ALA A 53 -9.50 -1.31 10.59
C ALA A 53 -9.07 -0.90 9.17
N VAL A 54 -9.86 0.01 8.58
CA VAL A 54 -9.54 0.65 7.31
C VAL A 54 -9.49 2.16 7.52
N ILE A 55 -8.34 2.76 7.20
CA ILE A 55 -8.15 4.22 7.26
C ILE A 55 -8.26 4.78 5.84
N ASN A 56 -9.34 5.51 5.57
CA ASN A 56 -9.53 6.21 4.30
C ASN A 56 -9.04 7.66 4.42
N LEU A 57 -7.94 7.98 3.74
CA LEU A 57 -7.40 9.35 3.66
C LEU A 57 -8.10 10.11 2.54
N HIS A 58 -9.24 10.72 2.86
CA HIS A 58 -9.98 11.55 1.90
C HIS A 58 -9.34 12.94 1.79
N VAL A 59 -8.71 13.23 0.65
CA VAL A 59 -8.01 14.49 0.37
C VAL A 59 -8.49 15.05 -0.97
N PRO A 60 -8.83 16.35 -1.08
CA PRO A 60 -9.20 16.97 -2.36
C PRO A 60 -8.09 16.91 -3.40
N ASP A 61 -8.46 16.80 -4.68
CA ASP A 61 -7.51 16.65 -5.80
C ASP A 61 -6.55 17.83 -5.92
N GLU A 62 -7.03 19.05 -5.68
CA GLU A 62 -6.20 20.26 -5.77
C GLU A 62 -5.06 20.22 -4.74
N VAL A 63 -5.38 19.76 -3.53
CA VAL A 63 -4.40 19.57 -2.44
C VAL A 63 -3.44 18.43 -2.78
N LEU A 64 -3.91 17.36 -3.42
CA LEU A 64 -3.04 16.26 -3.86
C LEU A 64 -2.02 16.74 -4.90
N VAL A 65 -2.45 17.51 -5.90
CA VAL A 65 -1.56 18.05 -6.93
C VAL A 65 -0.49 18.93 -6.31
N GLU A 66 -0.86 19.83 -5.40
CA GLU A 66 0.07 20.70 -4.68
C GLU A 66 1.09 19.88 -3.86
N ARG A 67 0.63 18.88 -3.09
CA ARG A 67 1.51 18.09 -2.22
C ARG A 67 2.44 17.16 -2.98
N ILE A 68 1.96 16.58 -4.09
CA ILE A 68 2.77 15.68 -4.93
C ILE A 68 3.84 16.49 -5.66
N SER A 69 3.50 17.65 -6.23
CA SER A 69 4.45 18.49 -6.95
C SER A 69 5.53 19.11 -6.04
N GLY A 70 5.17 19.49 -4.82
CA GLY A 70 6.11 19.99 -3.81
C GLY A 70 6.94 18.89 -3.10
N ARG A 71 6.68 17.60 -3.38
CA ARG A 71 7.36 16.50 -2.68
C ARG A 71 8.86 16.46 -2.99
N ARG A 72 9.69 16.36 -1.96
CA ARG A 72 11.13 16.07 -2.04
C ARG A 72 11.45 14.86 -1.19
N VAL A 73 12.28 13.96 -1.70
CA VAL A 73 12.59 12.69 -1.02
C VAL A 73 14.09 12.65 -0.72
N HIS A 74 14.44 12.43 0.54
CA HIS A 74 15.81 12.11 0.91
C HIS A 74 16.11 10.66 0.52
N SER A 75 16.87 10.48 -0.56
CA SER A 75 17.10 9.20 -1.24
C SER A 75 17.53 8.06 -0.31
N ALA A 76 18.45 8.32 0.63
CA ALA A 76 18.96 7.28 1.52
C ALA A 76 17.96 6.83 2.60
N SER A 77 17.03 7.70 3.02
CA SER A 77 16.09 7.37 4.11
C SER A 77 14.64 7.16 3.65
N GLY A 78 14.29 7.52 2.41
CA GLY A 78 12.91 7.56 1.94
C GLY A 78 12.01 8.65 2.53
N ARG A 79 12.48 9.38 3.56
CA ARG A 79 11.76 10.53 4.15
C ARG A 79 11.34 11.54 3.09
N SER A 80 10.05 11.87 3.10
CA SER A 80 9.43 12.85 2.22
C SER A 80 9.22 14.17 2.94
N TYR A 81 9.50 15.26 2.25
CA TYR A 81 9.32 16.65 2.69
C TYR A 81 8.49 17.40 1.64
N HIS A 82 7.90 18.52 2.04
CA HIS A 82 7.18 19.44 1.16
C HIS A 82 7.84 20.82 1.27
N VAL A 83 7.99 21.50 0.14
CA VAL A 83 8.64 22.82 0.00
C VAL A 83 7.76 23.75 -0.82
#